data_AF-A0A0H5NWP9-F1
#
_entry.id   AF-A0A0H5NWP9-F1
#
_cell.length_a   1.000
_cell.length_b   1.000
_cell.length_c   1.000
_cell.angle_alpha   90.00
_cell.angle_beta   90.00
_cell.angle_gamma   90.00
#
_symmetry.space_group_name_H-M   'P 1'
#
loop_
_entity.id
_entity.type
_entity.pdbx_description
1 polymer ?
#
loop_
_entity_poly.entity_id
_entity_poly.type
_entity_poly.pdbx_seq_one_letter_code
_entity_poly.pdbx_strand_id
1 'polypeptide(L)'
;MFLLRRNLPLAWAGWRDEFDYLPGPLQRPWVHLGDGASAFTGSSLLVNGNFLTVNGGGPSYQWQPFTPNWGLDFEIYWPVEGLASQGFSTYFTDSWSRIGASFQNVVGVRLMYAPAAGGNQVMVSHFQNVMSWDGDAATWASPVPFGGSGNVWLRVWCERDEWVRIWVNGTYVGSCMIKPSFKLGPDRRCVRFLNTALANAQMLWLDHYDRPSSIPPKQVWSEVFYDDFNRPDGEAGNGWTQIGQNAALRSGEWSTIGTTDGSRGLIRDTGITSGMVRVEATAGTFSAPKTGADSSLILCSNAAGTEGLSANIFAGSLYIARYSGSLTNPSMIDFDQLTSGVSVSPGDKVAFCVYQGIAWIEINGTPRLYTGNAHRVIPPTNTFAGLRVSRASFADSNSWNDVRIFSGIG
;
A
#
# COMPACT_ATOMS: atom_id res chain seq x y z
N MET A 1 -29.79 -14.34 19.59
CA MET A 1 -28.53 -14.17 20.34
C MET A 1 -27.61 -15.31 19.95
N PHE A 2 -26.69 -15.08 19.00
CA PHE A 2 -25.79 -16.12 18.52
C PHE A 2 -24.37 -15.79 19.01
N LEU A 3 -23.91 -16.54 20.00
CA LEU A 3 -22.54 -16.53 20.49
C LEU A 3 -21.76 -17.56 19.68
N LEU A 4 -20.90 -17.11 18.76
CA LEU A 4 -19.98 -17.99 18.04
C LEU A 4 -18.71 -18.23 18.87
N ARG A 5 -18.36 -19.52 18.99
CA ARG A 5 -17.21 -20.06 19.73
C ARG A 5 -15.89 -19.47 19.25
N ARG A 6 -15.04 -19.14 20.23
CA ARG A 6 -13.63 -18.73 20.09
C ARG A 6 -12.78 -19.89 19.57
N ASN A 7 -12.33 -19.80 18.32
CA ASN A 7 -11.07 -20.36 17.84
C ASN A 7 -10.35 -19.26 17.03
N LEU A 8 -9.30 -18.67 17.59
CA LEU A 8 -8.28 -17.91 16.85
C LEU A 8 -7.53 -18.90 15.94
N PRO A 9 -7.23 -18.64 14.64
CA PRO A 9 -7.15 -17.38 13.89
C PRO A 9 -8.08 -17.30 12.65
N LEU A 10 -9.17 -18.07 12.61
CA LEU A 10 -10.04 -18.22 11.42
C LEU A 10 -11.49 -17.79 11.64
N ALA A 11 -11.83 -17.23 12.81
CA ALA A 11 -13.14 -16.60 12.99
C ALA A 11 -13.17 -15.29 12.19
N TRP A 12 -13.60 -15.36 10.93
CA TRP A 12 -13.93 -14.19 10.12
C TRP A 12 -15.17 -13.56 10.72
N ALA A 13 -14.98 -12.48 11.46
CA ALA A 13 -16.08 -11.60 11.79
C ALA A 13 -16.27 -10.64 10.61
N GLY A 14 -17.47 -10.63 10.07
CA GLY A 14 -17.87 -9.69 9.05
C GLY A 14 -19.35 -9.45 9.14
N TRP A 15 -19.77 -8.32 8.59
CA TRP A 15 -21.16 -7.95 8.50
C TRP A 15 -21.50 -7.65 7.06
N ARG A 16 -22.40 -8.48 6.53
CA ARG A 16 -23.05 -8.24 5.26
C ARG A 16 -24.42 -7.63 5.52
N ASP A 17 -24.74 -6.58 4.78
CA ASP A 17 -26.05 -5.93 4.79
C ASP A 17 -26.55 -5.85 3.35
N GLU A 18 -27.69 -6.47 3.08
CA GLU A 18 -28.39 -6.43 1.78
C GLU A 18 -29.57 -5.43 1.82
N PHE A 19 -29.70 -4.70 2.94
CA PHE A 19 -30.69 -3.65 3.16
C PHE A 19 -32.15 -4.10 3.08
N ASP A 20 -32.44 -5.34 3.48
CA ASP A 20 -33.79 -5.92 3.65
C ASP A 20 -34.52 -5.34 4.89
N TYR A 21 -34.51 -4.02 5.03
CA TYR A 21 -35.25 -3.29 6.07
C TYR A 21 -36.56 -2.77 5.51
N LEU A 22 -37.55 -2.51 6.38
CA LEU A 22 -38.76 -1.82 5.96
C LEU A 22 -38.41 -0.44 5.37
N PRO A 23 -39.03 -0.04 4.24
CA PRO A 23 -38.77 1.27 3.65
C PRO A 23 -39.02 2.40 4.67
N GLY A 24 -38.10 3.36 4.73
CA GLY A 24 -38.21 4.47 5.68
C GLY A 24 -36.86 4.99 6.20
N PRO A 25 -36.89 5.81 7.26
CA PRO A 25 -35.68 6.37 7.86
C PRO A 25 -34.69 5.29 8.29
N LEU A 26 -33.41 5.64 8.34
CA LEU A 26 -32.38 4.72 8.85
C LEU A 26 -32.66 4.31 10.29
N GLN A 27 -32.47 3.02 10.55
CA GLN A 27 -32.59 2.39 11.85
C GLN A 27 -31.29 1.65 12.16
N ARG A 28 -31.03 1.41 13.44
CA ARG A 28 -29.83 0.68 13.87
C ARG A 28 -29.73 -0.67 13.12
N PRO A 29 -28.53 -1.06 12.67
CA PRO A 29 -27.20 -0.53 12.99
C PRO A 29 -26.77 0.74 12.22
N TRP A 30 -27.64 1.30 11.38
CA TRP A 30 -27.39 2.52 10.63
C TRP A 30 -27.94 3.76 11.32
N VAL A 31 -27.28 4.89 11.09
CA VAL A 31 -27.80 6.21 11.46
C VAL A 31 -27.41 7.22 10.39
N HIS A 32 -28.23 8.25 10.19
CA HIS A 32 -27.85 9.40 9.38
C HIS A 32 -27.24 10.47 10.29
N LEU A 33 -26.05 10.97 9.94
CA LEU A 33 -25.37 12.04 10.67
C LEU A 33 -25.16 13.24 9.76
N GLY A 34 -25.28 14.45 10.30
CA GLY A 34 -25.04 15.69 9.56
C GLY A 34 -26.23 16.09 8.67
N ASP A 35 -25.91 16.67 7.52
CA ASP A 35 -26.85 17.19 6.51
C ASP A 35 -27.18 16.19 5.39
N GLY A 36 -28.19 16.50 4.60
CA GLY A 36 -28.72 15.60 3.58
C GLY A 36 -29.75 14.62 4.16
N ALA A 37 -29.99 13.52 3.44
CA ALA A 37 -30.95 12.50 3.87
C ALA A 37 -30.55 11.12 3.35
N SER A 38 -30.97 10.09 4.07
CA SER A 38 -30.75 8.69 3.69
C SER A 38 -31.88 7.83 4.24
N ALA A 39 -32.22 6.78 3.52
CA ALA A 39 -33.36 5.94 3.85
C ALA A 39 -33.15 4.52 3.33
N PHE A 40 -33.83 3.55 3.94
CA PHE A 40 -33.99 2.23 3.35
C PHE A 40 -35.12 2.27 2.32
N THR A 41 -34.93 1.58 1.20
CA THR A 41 -35.93 1.46 0.13
C THR A 41 -36.72 0.16 0.18
N GLY A 42 -36.33 -0.78 1.05
CA GLY A 42 -36.82 -2.16 1.05
C GLY A 42 -35.88 -3.16 0.36
N SER A 43 -34.87 -2.68 -0.38
CA SER A 43 -33.90 -3.52 -1.10
C SER A 43 -32.55 -2.84 -1.34
N SER A 44 -32.37 -1.62 -0.79
CA SER A 44 -31.15 -0.84 -0.91
C SER A 44 -31.12 0.25 0.16
N LEU A 45 -29.91 0.74 0.42
CA LEU A 45 -29.69 1.99 1.16
C LEU A 45 -29.63 3.15 0.15
N LEU A 46 -30.63 4.03 0.21
CA LEU A 46 -30.65 5.28 -0.54
C LEU A 46 -29.80 6.34 0.16
N VAL A 47 -28.81 6.86 -0.54
CA VAL A 47 -27.96 7.97 -0.11
C VAL A 47 -28.25 9.17 -1.01
N ASN A 48 -29.06 10.11 -0.53
CA ASN A 48 -29.49 11.23 -1.37
C ASN A 48 -28.31 12.12 -1.76
N GLY A 49 -28.41 12.72 -2.94
CA GLY A 49 -27.45 13.71 -3.41
C GLY A 49 -27.37 14.90 -2.46
N ASN A 50 -26.15 15.24 -2.04
CA ASN A 50 -25.86 16.38 -1.19
C ASN A 50 -24.62 17.14 -1.73
N PHE A 51 -24.77 17.67 -2.95
CA PHE A 51 -23.71 18.36 -3.69
C PHE A 51 -23.09 19.55 -2.92
N LEU A 52 -23.91 20.28 -2.15
CA LEU A 52 -23.49 21.45 -1.37
C LEU A 52 -23.38 21.11 0.12
N THR A 53 -22.86 19.92 0.44
CA THR A 53 -22.74 19.50 1.84
C THR A 53 -21.90 20.48 2.66
N VAL A 54 -22.38 20.81 3.85
CA VAL A 54 -21.69 21.72 4.79
C VAL A 54 -21.08 20.98 5.98
N ASN A 55 -21.66 19.83 6.36
CA ASN A 55 -21.24 19.05 7.54
C ASN A 55 -20.79 17.62 7.18
N GLY A 56 -20.65 17.31 5.89
CA GLY A 56 -20.23 16.01 5.40
C GLY A 56 -21.23 14.92 5.71
N GLY A 57 -22.52 15.26 5.64
CA GLY A 57 -23.62 14.44 6.10
C GLY A 57 -23.91 13.17 5.29
N GLY A 58 -24.37 12.11 5.96
CA GLY A 58 -24.64 10.83 5.32
C GLY A 58 -24.77 9.65 6.28
N PRO A 59 -25.01 8.44 5.75
CA PRO A 59 -25.25 7.24 6.53
C PRO A 59 -23.95 6.71 7.14
N SER A 60 -24.01 6.32 8.41
CA SER A 60 -22.91 5.75 9.17
C SER A 60 -23.29 4.39 9.73
N TYR A 61 -22.40 3.41 9.55
CA TYR A 61 -22.59 2.05 10.03
C TYR A 61 -21.94 1.85 11.39
N GLN A 62 -22.63 1.14 12.29
CA GLN A 62 -22.10 0.91 13.63
C GLN A 62 -20.96 -0.11 13.66
N TRP A 63 -21.00 -1.13 12.80
CA TRP A 63 -20.13 -2.29 12.90
C TRP A 63 -18.79 -2.11 12.19
N GLN A 64 -17.75 -2.75 12.74
CA GLN A 64 -16.37 -2.64 12.29
C GLN A 64 -15.57 -3.94 12.51
N PRO A 65 -14.64 -4.29 11.60
CA PRO A 65 -13.71 -5.40 11.73
C PRO A 65 -12.86 -5.32 13.01
N PHE A 66 -12.51 -6.48 13.56
CA PHE A 66 -11.76 -6.55 14.82
C PHE A 66 -10.25 -6.62 14.62
N THR A 67 -9.79 -7.13 13.48
CA THR A 67 -8.37 -7.33 13.18
C THR A 67 -7.78 -6.18 12.35
N PRO A 68 -6.45 -5.97 12.41
CA PRO A 68 -5.78 -4.95 11.61
C PRO A 68 -5.81 -5.20 10.09
N ASN A 69 -6.26 -6.37 9.66
CA ASN A 69 -6.33 -6.77 8.27
C ASN A 69 -7.80 -6.98 7.93
N TRP A 70 -8.37 -6.08 7.16
CA TRP A 70 -9.81 -6.06 6.94
C TRP A 70 -10.17 -5.62 5.52
N GLY A 71 -11.40 -5.87 5.13
CA GLY A 71 -11.94 -5.51 3.83
C GLY A 71 -13.31 -4.87 3.93
N LEU A 72 -13.61 -4.02 2.95
CA LEU A 72 -14.93 -3.46 2.68
C LEU A 72 -15.25 -3.68 1.20
N ASP A 73 -16.38 -4.32 0.93
CA ASP A 73 -16.92 -4.48 -0.40
C ASP A 73 -18.33 -3.88 -0.43
N PHE A 74 -18.68 -3.13 -1.47
CA PHE A 74 -20.08 -2.73 -1.68
C PHE A 74 -20.38 -2.52 -3.16
N GLU A 75 -21.65 -2.67 -3.52
CA GLU A 75 -22.16 -2.35 -4.85
C GLU A 75 -23.09 -1.15 -4.77
N ILE A 76 -22.84 -0.16 -5.63
CA ILE A 76 -23.69 1.03 -5.76
C ILE A 76 -24.19 1.21 -7.19
N TYR A 77 -25.45 1.56 -7.32
CA TYR A 77 -25.97 2.25 -8.48
C TYR A 77 -25.83 3.76 -8.26
N TRP A 78 -25.01 4.41 -9.10
CA TRP A 78 -24.70 5.84 -8.98
C TRP A 78 -24.84 6.52 -10.36
N PRO A 79 -26.06 6.96 -10.72
CA PRO A 79 -26.39 7.57 -12.01
C PRO A 79 -25.94 9.04 -12.05
N VAL A 80 -24.67 9.29 -11.80
CA VAL A 80 -24.07 10.62 -11.85
C VAL A 80 -23.94 11.10 -13.30
N GLU A 81 -24.31 12.36 -13.57
CA GLU A 81 -24.28 12.93 -14.92
C GLU A 81 -23.94 14.43 -14.91
N GLY A 82 -23.84 15.02 -16.10
CA GLY A 82 -23.55 16.45 -16.27
C GLY A 82 -22.06 16.78 -16.31
N LEU A 83 -21.73 18.07 -16.20
CA LEU A 83 -20.36 18.59 -16.34
C LEU A 83 -19.68 18.91 -15.00
N ALA A 84 -20.44 18.98 -13.91
CA ALA A 84 -19.92 19.30 -12.60
C ALA A 84 -19.12 18.13 -12.02
N SER A 85 -18.02 18.44 -11.33
CA SER A 85 -17.26 17.47 -10.55
C SER A 85 -18.09 17.00 -9.36
N GLN A 86 -18.34 15.70 -9.26
CA GLN A 86 -19.23 15.08 -8.28
C GLN A 86 -18.53 13.88 -7.64
N GLY A 87 -18.94 13.52 -6.42
CA GLY A 87 -18.23 12.51 -5.65
C GLY A 87 -19.13 11.61 -4.82
N PHE A 88 -18.71 10.36 -4.66
CA PHE A 88 -19.21 9.44 -3.65
C PHE A 88 -18.03 8.96 -2.80
N SER A 89 -18.05 9.30 -1.52
CA SER A 89 -16.94 9.06 -0.60
C SER A 89 -17.33 8.04 0.46
N THR A 90 -16.44 7.10 0.70
CA THR A 90 -16.48 6.17 1.83
C THR A 90 -15.40 6.57 2.82
N TYR A 91 -15.79 6.93 4.02
CA TYR A 91 -14.91 7.37 5.09
C TYR A 91 -14.73 6.26 6.12
N PHE A 92 -13.47 5.97 6.43
CA PHE A 92 -13.06 5.14 7.57
C PHE A 92 -12.78 6.05 8.76
N THR A 93 -13.49 5.79 9.84
CA THR A 93 -13.60 6.72 10.95
C THR A 93 -13.97 6.02 12.25
N ASP A 94 -14.03 6.79 13.34
CA ASP A 94 -14.49 6.33 14.64
C ASP A 94 -15.94 5.83 14.57
N SER A 95 -16.34 4.94 15.49
CA SER A 95 -17.75 4.55 15.58
C SER A 95 -18.63 5.72 16.01
N TRP A 96 -19.68 5.99 15.24
CA TRP A 96 -20.72 6.98 15.60
C TRP A 96 -21.36 6.66 16.95
N SER A 97 -21.45 5.38 17.29
CA SER A 97 -22.06 4.95 18.55
C SER A 97 -21.24 5.32 19.78
N ARG A 98 -19.97 5.73 19.59
CA ARG A 98 -19.07 6.16 20.65
C ARG A 98 -18.88 7.68 20.70
N ILE A 99 -18.70 8.34 19.56
CA ILE A 99 -18.30 9.77 19.51
C ILE A 99 -19.29 10.69 18.80
N GLY A 100 -20.42 10.17 18.31
CA GLY A 100 -21.39 10.96 17.54
C GLY A 100 -20.85 11.34 16.16
N ALA A 101 -21.01 12.60 15.74
CA ALA A 101 -20.64 13.09 14.41
C ALA A 101 -19.27 13.79 14.32
N SER A 102 -18.54 13.89 15.44
CA SER A 102 -17.30 14.69 15.56
C SER A 102 -16.04 13.90 15.20
N PHE A 103 -15.98 13.39 13.97
CA PHE A 103 -14.88 12.56 13.50
C PHE A 103 -13.62 13.35 13.19
N GLN A 104 -12.45 12.77 13.50
CA GLN A 104 -11.14 13.36 13.22
C GLN A 104 -10.23 12.37 12.49
N ASN A 105 -9.22 12.90 11.77
CA ASN A 105 -8.20 12.12 11.07
C ASN A 105 -8.79 11.01 10.18
N VAL A 106 -9.74 11.38 9.33
CA VAL A 106 -10.51 10.46 8.50
C VAL A 106 -9.72 10.03 7.27
N VAL A 107 -9.83 8.76 6.90
CA VAL A 107 -9.34 8.24 5.60
C VAL A 107 -10.55 8.06 4.68
N GLY A 108 -10.56 8.72 3.53
CA GLY A 108 -11.63 8.62 2.55
C GLY A 108 -11.19 7.88 1.30
N VAL A 109 -11.96 6.86 0.89
CA VAL A 109 -11.90 6.29 -0.46
C VAL A 109 -13.02 6.92 -1.29
N ARG A 110 -12.66 7.60 -2.38
CA ARG A 110 -13.57 8.47 -3.13
C ARG A 110 -13.68 8.01 -4.58
N LEU A 111 -14.91 7.85 -5.05
CA LEU A 111 -15.25 7.76 -6.46
C LEU A 111 -15.57 9.17 -6.94
N MET A 112 -14.80 9.70 -7.88
CA MET A 112 -14.91 11.06 -8.37
C MET A 112 -15.30 11.06 -9.85
N TYR A 113 -16.46 11.61 -10.16
CA TYR A 113 -16.90 11.90 -11.52
C TYR A 113 -16.49 13.32 -11.88
N ALA A 114 -15.41 13.49 -12.66
CA ALA A 114 -14.83 14.80 -12.97
C ALA A 114 -14.57 14.96 -14.47
N PRO A 115 -15.61 14.95 -15.33
CA PRO A 115 -15.47 14.93 -16.79
C PRO A 115 -14.68 16.13 -17.34
N ALA A 116 -14.81 17.31 -16.72
CA ALA A 116 -14.07 18.52 -17.13
C ALA A 116 -12.63 18.59 -16.59
N ALA A 117 -12.24 17.74 -15.65
CA ALA A 117 -10.97 17.81 -14.92
C ALA A 117 -10.13 16.52 -15.00
N GLY A 118 -10.31 15.74 -16.06
CA GLY A 118 -9.50 14.53 -16.31
C GLY A 118 -10.23 13.21 -16.20
N GLY A 119 -11.57 13.22 -16.09
CA GLY A 119 -12.42 12.03 -16.18
C GLY A 119 -12.76 11.41 -14.82
N ASN A 120 -13.08 10.11 -14.83
CA ASN A 120 -13.47 9.38 -13.64
C ASN A 120 -12.22 8.93 -12.86
N GLN A 121 -12.21 9.17 -11.56
CA GLN A 121 -11.06 8.93 -10.70
C GLN A 121 -11.44 8.18 -9.44
N VAL A 122 -10.49 7.41 -8.91
CA VAL A 122 -10.55 6.75 -7.62
C VAL A 122 -9.43 7.33 -6.76
N MET A 123 -9.75 7.78 -5.56
CA MET A 123 -8.79 8.47 -4.70
C MET A 123 -8.80 7.87 -3.29
N VAL A 124 -7.63 7.84 -2.65
CA VAL A 124 -7.50 7.73 -1.20
C VAL A 124 -7.05 9.09 -0.69
N SER A 125 -7.84 9.71 0.16
CA SER A 125 -7.61 11.06 0.67
C SER A 125 -7.63 11.08 2.20
N HIS A 126 -6.82 11.94 2.79
CA HIS A 126 -6.80 12.21 4.22
C HIS A 126 -7.59 13.47 4.53
N PHE A 127 -8.32 13.47 5.65
CA PHE A 127 -9.07 14.62 6.10
C PHE A 127 -8.97 14.82 7.62
N GLN A 128 -8.59 16.01 8.06
CA GLN A 128 -8.48 16.34 9.50
C GLN A 128 -9.81 16.13 10.23
N ASN A 129 -10.92 16.39 9.54
CA ASN A 129 -12.29 15.99 9.86
C ASN A 129 -13.03 15.73 8.55
N VAL A 130 -14.28 15.26 8.54
CA VAL A 130 -15.01 14.87 7.31
C VAL A 130 -15.03 15.94 6.20
N MET A 131 -14.89 17.23 6.55
CA MET A 131 -14.93 18.36 5.62
C MET A 131 -13.58 19.03 5.35
N SER A 132 -12.55 18.80 6.17
CA SER A 132 -11.26 19.48 6.06
C SER A 132 -10.21 18.57 5.42
N TRP A 133 -10.05 18.67 4.10
CA TRP A 133 -9.08 17.90 3.33
C TRP A 133 -7.64 18.25 3.73
N ASP A 134 -6.84 17.22 4.03
CA ASP A 134 -5.40 17.33 4.33
C ASP A 134 -4.54 17.09 3.08
N GLY A 135 -5.01 16.22 2.18
CA GLY A 135 -4.30 15.86 0.97
C GLY A 135 -4.65 14.46 0.49
N ASP A 136 -4.31 14.18 -0.76
CA ASP A 136 -4.48 12.84 -1.34
C ASP A 136 -3.28 11.95 -1.02
N ALA A 137 -3.54 10.74 -0.54
CA ALA A 137 -2.54 9.69 -0.44
C ALA A 137 -2.22 9.13 -1.84
N ALA A 138 -3.25 8.93 -2.66
CA ALA A 138 -3.11 8.51 -4.05
C ALA A 138 -4.38 8.77 -4.87
N THR A 139 -4.18 8.91 -6.19
CA THR A 139 -5.23 9.13 -7.18
C THR A 139 -4.95 8.29 -8.40
N TRP A 140 -5.98 7.59 -8.88
CA TRP A 140 -5.90 6.75 -10.08
C TRP A 140 -7.08 7.03 -11.01
N ALA A 141 -6.89 6.82 -12.31
CA ALA A 141 -8.01 6.77 -13.24
C ALA A 141 -8.90 5.57 -12.92
N SER A 142 -10.22 5.75 -12.97
CA SER A 142 -11.16 4.64 -12.80
C SER A 142 -11.07 3.70 -14.01
N PRO A 143 -11.06 2.37 -13.80
CA PRO A 143 -11.07 1.41 -14.91
C PRO A 143 -12.42 1.31 -15.62
N VAL A 144 -13.47 1.90 -15.04
CA VAL A 144 -14.83 1.93 -15.57
C VAL A 144 -15.40 3.36 -15.52
N PRO A 145 -16.29 3.74 -16.45
CA PRO A 145 -16.98 5.01 -16.34
C PRO A 145 -17.97 5.00 -15.16
N PHE A 146 -18.09 6.13 -14.46
CA PHE A 146 -19.19 6.40 -13.54
C PHE A 146 -20.35 7.05 -14.32
N GLY A 147 -21.59 6.87 -13.84
CA GLY A 147 -22.76 7.50 -14.47
C GLY A 147 -23.43 6.70 -15.59
N GLY A 148 -22.93 5.52 -15.92
CA GLY A 148 -23.58 4.60 -16.86
C GLY A 148 -24.75 3.83 -16.22
N SER A 149 -25.47 3.03 -17.02
CA SER A 149 -26.58 2.18 -16.55
C SER A 149 -26.14 0.99 -15.68
N GLY A 150 -24.84 0.86 -15.40
CA GLY A 150 -24.26 -0.25 -14.66
C GLY A 150 -23.91 0.13 -13.23
N ASN A 151 -23.89 -0.88 -12.36
CA ASN A 151 -23.45 -0.71 -10.99
C ASN A 151 -21.92 -0.61 -10.90
N VAL A 152 -21.46 0.07 -9.86
CA VAL A 152 -20.05 0.14 -9.48
C VAL A 152 -19.86 -0.69 -8.22
N TRP A 153 -19.09 -1.76 -8.34
CA TRP A 153 -18.61 -2.55 -7.22
C TRP A 153 -17.23 -2.02 -6.79
N LEU A 154 -17.16 -1.49 -5.57
CA LEU A 154 -15.91 -1.11 -4.93
C LEU A 154 -15.49 -2.20 -3.94
N ARG A 155 -14.21 -2.59 -3.99
CA ARG A 155 -13.55 -3.36 -2.94
C ARG A 155 -12.35 -2.59 -2.42
N VAL A 156 -12.26 -2.51 -1.10
CA VAL A 156 -11.15 -1.90 -0.36
C VAL A 156 -10.59 -2.94 0.58
N TRP A 157 -9.30 -3.23 0.49
CA TRP A 157 -8.59 -4.03 1.50
C TRP A 157 -7.58 -3.15 2.23
N CYS A 158 -7.60 -3.20 3.56
CA CYS A 158 -6.62 -2.54 4.40
C CYS A 158 -5.78 -3.59 5.14
N GLU A 159 -4.46 -3.44 5.07
CA GLU A 159 -3.52 -4.27 5.83
C GLU A 159 -2.87 -3.46 6.94
N ARG A 160 -2.80 -4.08 8.11
CA ARG A 160 -2.21 -3.52 9.34
C ARG A 160 -2.69 -2.10 9.66
N ASP A 161 -3.93 -1.80 9.30
CA ASP A 161 -4.56 -0.48 9.45
C ASP A 161 -3.79 0.67 8.77
N GLU A 162 -2.96 0.37 7.75
CA GLU A 162 -2.05 1.36 7.15
C GLU A 162 -1.99 1.30 5.62
N TRP A 163 -2.04 0.10 5.03
CA TRP A 163 -1.87 -0.06 3.59
C TRP A 163 -3.20 -0.36 2.91
N VAL A 164 -3.68 0.55 2.07
CA VAL A 164 -4.97 0.45 1.39
C VAL A 164 -4.78 -0.02 -0.04
N ARG A 165 -5.58 -1.01 -0.47
CA ARG A 165 -5.67 -1.51 -1.84
C ARG A 165 -7.10 -1.39 -2.34
N ILE A 166 -7.26 -1.05 -3.61
CA ILE A 166 -8.58 -0.81 -4.20
C ILE A 166 -8.78 -1.61 -5.49
N TRP A 167 -9.98 -2.16 -5.64
CA TRP A 167 -10.50 -2.72 -6.87
C TRP A 167 -11.84 -2.09 -7.21
N VAL A 168 -12.09 -1.87 -8.50
CA VAL A 168 -13.38 -1.41 -9.03
C VAL A 168 -13.83 -2.38 -10.10
N ASN A 169 -15.05 -2.91 -9.98
CA ASN A 169 -15.63 -3.94 -10.84
C ASN A 169 -14.66 -5.12 -11.07
N GLY A 170 -14.04 -5.60 -9.98
CA GLY A 170 -13.06 -6.70 -10.00
C GLY A 170 -11.67 -6.33 -10.53
N THR A 171 -11.48 -5.13 -11.08
CA THR A 171 -10.18 -4.68 -11.62
C THR A 171 -9.37 -3.97 -10.54
N TYR A 172 -8.14 -4.41 -10.31
CA TYR A 172 -7.22 -3.74 -9.38
C TYR A 172 -6.84 -2.34 -9.90
N VAL A 173 -7.08 -1.34 -9.08
CA VAL A 173 -6.86 0.08 -9.41
C VAL A 173 -5.49 0.52 -8.92
N GLY A 174 -5.18 0.26 -7.65
CA GLY A 174 -3.93 0.69 -7.04
C GLY A 174 -3.88 0.46 -5.54
N SER A 175 -2.80 0.93 -4.93
CA SER A 175 -2.61 0.90 -3.48
C SER A 175 -1.74 2.04 -3.00
N CYS A 176 -1.90 2.42 -1.73
CA CYS A 176 -1.06 3.42 -1.10
C CYS A 176 -0.96 3.18 0.41
N MET A 177 0.12 3.67 1.01
CA MET A 177 0.22 3.90 2.44
C MET A 177 -0.60 5.10 2.87
N ILE A 178 -1.35 4.96 3.96
CA ILE A 178 -1.91 6.12 4.66
C ILE A 178 -0.82 6.77 5.54
N LYS A 179 -0.92 8.09 5.71
CA LYS A 179 0.01 8.85 6.54
C LYS A 179 -0.07 8.35 8.01
N PRO A 180 1.05 8.31 8.76
CA PRO A 180 1.03 7.85 10.16
C PRO A 180 0.02 8.58 11.07
N SER A 181 -0.23 9.87 10.84
CA SER A 181 -1.23 10.64 11.61
C SER A 181 -2.69 10.22 11.33
N PHE A 182 -2.93 9.57 10.19
CA PHE A 182 -4.24 9.06 9.76
C PHE A 182 -4.37 7.55 9.93
N LYS A 183 -3.37 6.91 10.56
CA LYS A 183 -3.37 5.48 10.82
C LYS A 183 -4.71 5.04 11.43
N LEU A 184 -5.31 4.00 10.84
CA LEU A 184 -6.56 3.43 11.34
C LEU A 184 -6.26 2.56 12.56
N GLY A 185 -7.28 1.90 13.10
CA GLY A 185 -7.05 1.03 14.25
C GLY A 185 -8.35 0.54 14.86
N PRO A 186 -8.24 -0.17 16.00
CA PRO A 186 -9.40 -0.47 16.81
C PRO A 186 -10.22 0.80 17.05
N ASP A 187 -11.52 0.74 16.75
CA ASP A 187 -12.47 1.84 16.81
C ASP A 187 -12.49 2.82 15.65
N ARG A 188 -11.48 2.83 14.76
CA ARG A 188 -11.36 3.75 13.61
C ARG A 188 -11.54 3.06 12.26
N ARG A 189 -12.23 1.92 12.25
CA ARG A 189 -12.56 1.16 11.04
C ARG A 189 -14.01 1.31 10.61
N CYS A 190 -14.85 1.99 11.39
CA CYS A 190 -16.25 2.20 11.04
C CYS A 190 -16.39 2.96 9.72
N VAL A 191 -17.46 2.66 8.99
CA VAL A 191 -17.70 3.23 7.67
C VAL A 191 -18.81 4.27 7.70
N ARG A 192 -18.59 5.36 6.97
CA ARG A 192 -19.58 6.40 6.68
C ARG A 192 -19.55 6.71 5.20
N PHE A 193 -20.72 6.99 4.63
CA PHE A 193 -20.82 7.41 3.25
C PHE A 193 -21.19 8.88 3.15
N LEU A 194 -20.69 9.54 2.11
CA LEU A 194 -21.03 10.90 1.74
C LEU A 194 -21.23 10.96 0.23
N ASN A 195 -22.41 11.39 -0.19
CA ASN A 195 -22.74 11.57 -1.60
C ASN A 195 -22.73 13.07 -1.95
N THR A 196 -21.58 13.57 -2.42
CA THR A 196 -21.44 14.94 -2.95
C THR A 196 -21.78 15.00 -4.43
N ALA A 197 -22.81 14.27 -4.86
CA ALA A 197 -23.37 14.34 -6.21
C ALA A 197 -24.73 15.06 -6.21
N LEU A 198 -25.17 15.45 -7.41
CA LEU A 198 -26.50 15.97 -7.68
C LEU A 198 -27.53 14.83 -7.80
N ALA A 199 -27.06 13.60 -8.07
CA ALA A 199 -27.88 12.39 -8.16
C ALA A 199 -27.87 11.59 -6.86
N ASN A 200 -28.96 10.88 -6.59
CA ASN A 200 -29.03 9.92 -5.49
C ASN A 200 -28.24 8.65 -5.84
N ALA A 201 -27.57 8.07 -4.85
CA ALA A 201 -26.93 6.77 -4.97
C ALA A 201 -27.77 5.71 -4.25
N GLN A 202 -27.80 4.49 -4.80
CA GLN A 202 -28.42 3.34 -4.15
C GLN A 202 -27.36 2.27 -3.91
N MET A 203 -27.09 1.97 -2.65
CA MET A 203 -26.20 0.87 -2.28
C MET A 203 -27.03 -0.40 -2.15
N LEU A 204 -26.68 -1.40 -2.95
CA LEU A 204 -27.45 -2.64 -3.06
C LEU A 204 -27.06 -3.64 -1.97
N TRP A 205 -25.77 -3.69 -1.64
CA TRP A 205 -25.26 -4.46 -0.53
C TRP A 205 -23.92 -3.90 -0.06
N LEU A 206 -23.54 -4.26 1.15
CA LEU A 206 -22.26 -3.97 1.76
C LEU A 206 -21.76 -5.17 2.54
N ASP A 207 -20.46 -5.43 2.49
CA ASP A 207 -19.76 -6.41 3.32
C ASP A 207 -18.53 -5.76 3.96
N HIS A 208 -18.40 -5.83 5.27
CA HIS A 208 -17.31 -5.25 6.04
C HIS A 208 -16.76 -6.31 7.00
N TYR A 209 -15.52 -6.77 6.76
CA TYR A 209 -15.06 -8.05 7.28
C TYR A 209 -13.58 -8.08 7.65
N ASP A 210 -13.23 -8.94 8.61
CA ASP A 210 -11.87 -9.36 8.90
C ASP A 210 -11.33 -10.28 7.80
N ARG A 211 -10.04 -10.14 7.47
CA ARG A 211 -9.37 -11.00 6.49
C ARG A 211 -7.98 -11.44 6.96
N PRO A 212 -7.49 -12.59 6.47
CA PRO A 212 -6.08 -12.95 6.65
C PRO A 212 -5.15 -11.89 6.08
N SER A 213 -3.96 -11.77 6.69
CA SER A 213 -2.87 -10.98 6.14
C SER A 213 -2.50 -11.52 4.74
N SER A 214 -2.33 -10.63 3.77
CA SER A 214 -1.70 -10.99 2.49
C SER A 214 -0.19 -11.06 2.59
N ILE A 215 0.38 -10.50 3.66
CA ILE A 215 1.80 -10.63 3.96
C ILE A 215 2.00 -11.98 4.62
N PRO A 216 2.74 -12.90 3.98
CA PRO A 216 2.93 -14.23 4.52
C PRO A 216 3.76 -14.19 5.82
N PRO A 217 3.58 -15.18 6.70
CA PRO A 217 4.38 -15.28 7.90
C PRO A 217 5.83 -15.64 7.55
N LYS A 218 6.81 -15.30 8.41
CA LYS A 218 8.25 -15.49 8.10
C LYS A 218 8.64 -16.94 7.77
N GLN A 219 7.88 -17.90 8.25
CA GLN A 219 8.11 -19.33 8.06
C GLN A 219 7.99 -19.78 6.60
N VAL A 220 7.42 -18.97 5.69
CA VAL A 220 7.36 -19.32 4.27
C VAL A 220 8.71 -19.18 3.56
N TRP A 221 9.68 -18.51 4.18
CA TRP A 221 10.98 -18.20 3.58
C TRP A 221 12.01 -19.28 3.90
N SER A 222 12.63 -19.84 2.86
CA SER A 222 13.78 -20.73 2.96
C SER A 222 15.01 -20.02 2.43
N GLU A 223 16.09 -19.96 3.21
CA GLU A 223 17.37 -19.40 2.77
C GLU A 223 17.93 -20.25 1.63
N VAL A 224 18.37 -19.59 0.55
CA VAL A 224 19.00 -20.24 -0.61
C VAL A 224 20.42 -19.73 -0.87
N PHE A 225 20.79 -18.61 -0.25
CA PHE A 225 22.11 -18.03 -0.35
C PHE A 225 22.43 -17.15 0.85
N TYR A 226 23.71 -17.16 1.23
CA TYR A 226 24.26 -16.38 2.34
C TYR A 226 25.66 -15.87 1.99
N ASP A 227 25.93 -14.62 2.35
CA ASP A 227 27.25 -14.00 2.25
C ASP A 227 27.45 -12.93 3.34
N ASP A 228 28.39 -13.15 4.24
CA ASP A 228 28.73 -12.23 5.34
C ASP A 228 29.84 -11.24 4.96
N PHE A 229 30.30 -11.29 3.71
CA PHE A 229 31.42 -10.47 3.20
C PHE A 229 32.67 -10.46 4.07
N ASN A 230 32.85 -11.44 4.98
CA ASN A 230 33.94 -11.47 5.94
C ASN A 230 35.23 -12.00 5.30
N ARG A 231 35.81 -11.16 4.44
CA ARG A 231 37.01 -11.44 3.66
C ARG A 231 37.77 -10.14 3.35
N PRO A 232 39.02 -10.23 2.83
CA PRO A 232 39.83 -9.05 2.53
C PRO A 232 39.17 -8.08 1.54
N ASP A 233 39.55 -6.81 1.62
CA ASP A 233 39.13 -5.77 0.69
C ASP A 233 39.42 -6.16 -0.77
N GLY A 234 38.46 -5.92 -1.66
CA GLY A 234 38.57 -6.31 -3.07
C GLY A 234 37.24 -6.72 -3.69
N GLU A 235 37.29 -7.56 -4.72
CA GLU A 235 36.09 -8.03 -5.41
C GLU A 235 35.18 -8.86 -4.50
N ALA A 236 33.88 -8.74 -4.71
CA ALA A 236 32.88 -9.44 -3.90
C ALA A 236 32.86 -10.96 -4.10
N GLY A 237 33.39 -11.53 -5.20
CA GLY A 237 33.48 -12.99 -5.42
C GLY A 237 32.17 -13.77 -5.19
N ASN A 238 32.27 -15.04 -4.76
CA ASN A 238 31.14 -15.89 -4.31
C ASN A 238 29.91 -15.97 -5.25
N GLY A 239 30.15 -15.92 -6.57
CA GLY A 239 29.09 -15.97 -7.58
C GLY A 239 28.31 -14.66 -7.77
N TRP A 240 28.74 -13.57 -7.14
CA TRP A 240 28.22 -12.24 -7.42
C TRP A 240 28.70 -11.72 -8.78
N THR A 241 27.82 -11.01 -9.46
CA THR A 241 28.11 -10.23 -10.66
C THR A 241 28.02 -8.76 -10.32
N GLN A 242 29.14 -8.05 -10.45
CA GLN A 242 29.19 -6.60 -10.27
C GLN A 242 28.75 -5.88 -11.55
N ILE A 243 27.86 -4.92 -11.41
CA ILE A 243 27.41 -4.04 -12.49
C ILE A 243 27.91 -2.62 -12.20
N GLY A 244 28.85 -2.15 -13.02
CA GLY A 244 29.55 -0.88 -12.83
C GLY A 244 30.93 -1.02 -12.18
N GLN A 245 31.61 0.11 -12.03
CA GLN A 245 32.95 0.20 -11.45
C GLN A 245 32.94 1.00 -10.15
N ASN A 246 34.05 1.02 -9.42
CA ASN A 246 34.24 1.81 -8.21
C ASN A 246 33.36 1.38 -7.02
N ALA A 247 33.05 0.10 -6.92
CA ALA A 247 32.55 -0.55 -5.72
C ALA A 247 33.37 -1.83 -5.46
N ALA A 248 33.52 -2.17 -4.18
CA ALA A 248 34.30 -3.31 -3.71
C ALA A 248 33.88 -3.66 -2.27
N LEU A 249 34.34 -4.81 -1.79
CA LEU A 249 34.38 -5.07 -0.36
C LEU A 249 35.39 -4.15 0.30
N ARG A 250 34.97 -3.53 1.39
CA ARG A 250 35.81 -2.67 2.22
C ARG A 250 35.44 -2.85 3.68
N SER A 251 36.40 -3.26 4.50
CA SER A 251 36.19 -3.57 5.91
C SER A 251 35.07 -4.60 6.15
N GLY A 252 34.99 -5.62 5.28
CA GLY A 252 33.99 -6.67 5.36
C GLY A 252 32.58 -6.27 4.90
N GLU A 253 32.45 -5.18 4.13
CA GLU A 253 31.14 -4.67 3.67
C GLU A 253 31.19 -4.27 2.18
N TRP A 254 30.12 -4.52 1.43
CA TRP A 254 30.00 -4.06 0.05
C TRP A 254 29.71 -2.56 0.01
N SER A 255 30.61 -1.77 -0.60
CA SER A 255 30.55 -0.31 -0.57
C SER A 255 31.05 0.34 -1.86
N THR A 256 30.69 1.61 -2.04
CA THR A 256 31.37 2.50 -2.99
C THR A 256 32.80 2.76 -2.52
N ILE A 257 33.76 2.71 -3.44
CA ILE A 257 35.18 3.01 -3.17
C ILE A 257 35.75 4.17 -4.01
N GLY A 258 35.05 4.61 -5.06
CA GLY A 258 35.51 5.72 -5.90
C GLY A 258 34.88 7.07 -5.57
N THR A 259 35.35 8.10 -6.26
CA THR A 259 34.94 9.51 -6.04
C THR A 259 33.89 10.02 -7.01
N THR A 260 33.59 9.25 -8.08
CA THR A 260 32.59 9.63 -9.09
C THR A 260 31.18 9.27 -8.63
N ASP A 261 30.25 10.19 -8.83
CA ASP A 261 28.82 9.95 -8.62
C ASP A 261 28.28 8.87 -9.57
N GLY A 262 27.20 8.22 -9.16
CA GLY A 262 26.57 7.12 -9.90
C GLY A 262 26.38 5.88 -9.03
N SER A 263 25.87 4.82 -9.65
CA SER A 263 25.44 3.60 -8.96
C SER A 263 26.31 2.40 -9.32
N ARG A 264 26.28 1.39 -8.45
CA ARG A 264 26.94 0.10 -8.64
C ARG A 264 26.02 -1.00 -8.11
N GLY A 265 25.72 -1.96 -8.97
CA GLY A 265 24.96 -3.15 -8.63
C GLY A 265 25.87 -4.29 -8.23
N LEU A 266 25.37 -5.16 -7.35
CA LEU A 266 25.92 -6.47 -7.07
C LEU A 266 24.77 -7.45 -7.07
N ILE A 267 24.67 -8.28 -8.10
CA ILE A 267 23.53 -9.19 -8.29
C ILE A 267 23.99 -10.62 -8.50
N ARG A 268 23.16 -11.60 -8.13
CA ARG A 268 23.38 -13.01 -8.48
C ARG A 268 22.09 -13.62 -8.99
N ASP A 269 22.26 -14.68 -9.78
CA ASP A 269 21.14 -15.53 -10.15
C ASP A 269 20.69 -16.34 -8.92
N THR A 270 19.39 -16.31 -8.66
CA THR A 270 18.76 -17.09 -7.58
C THR A 270 18.12 -18.39 -8.11
N GLY A 271 17.89 -18.48 -9.42
CA GLY A 271 17.09 -19.54 -10.05
C GLY A 271 15.59 -19.50 -9.71
N ILE A 272 15.12 -18.51 -8.93
CA ILE A 272 13.72 -18.43 -8.46
C ILE A 272 12.87 -17.73 -9.53
N THR A 273 11.96 -18.47 -10.17
CA THR A 273 11.06 -17.95 -11.22
C THR A 273 9.63 -17.68 -10.74
N SER A 274 9.31 -18.02 -9.49
CA SER A 274 7.97 -17.86 -8.92
C SER A 274 7.62 -16.42 -8.56
N GLY A 275 8.60 -15.50 -8.55
CA GLY A 275 8.46 -14.15 -8.02
C GLY A 275 8.33 -14.09 -6.49
N MET A 276 8.36 -15.24 -5.80
CA MET A 276 8.35 -15.31 -4.34
C MET A 276 9.80 -15.31 -3.84
N VAL A 277 10.35 -14.11 -3.67
CA VAL A 277 11.76 -13.91 -3.35
C VAL A 277 11.92 -12.83 -2.29
N ARG A 278 12.87 -13.02 -1.38
CA ARG A 278 13.26 -12.08 -0.34
C ARG A 278 14.77 -11.92 -0.34
N VAL A 279 15.23 -10.70 -0.18
CA VAL A 279 16.63 -10.39 0.11
C VAL A 279 16.68 -9.62 1.43
N GLU A 280 17.59 -10.00 2.31
CA GLU A 280 17.85 -9.34 3.58
C GLU A 280 19.34 -8.98 3.65
N ALA A 281 19.66 -7.80 4.15
CA ALA A 281 21.03 -7.38 4.41
C ALA A 281 21.07 -6.45 5.62
N THR A 282 22.22 -6.39 6.28
CA THR A 282 22.50 -5.47 7.37
C THR A 282 23.07 -4.16 6.80
N ALA A 283 22.49 -3.04 7.23
CA ALA A 283 23.02 -1.71 6.93
C ALA A 283 24.41 -1.57 7.54
N GLY A 284 25.39 -1.22 6.72
CA GLY A 284 26.81 -1.24 7.06
C GLY A 284 27.22 -0.13 8.01
N THR A 285 28.40 -0.33 8.59
CA THR A 285 29.07 0.60 9.50
C THR A 285 30.20 1.35 8.81
N PHE A 286 30.75 0.81 7.72
CA PHE A 286 31.80 1.46 6.94
C PHE A 286 31.31 2.76 6.29
N SER A 287 30.12 2.72 5.69
CA SER A 287 29.39 3.91 5.26
C SER A 287 27.95 3.82 5.77
N ALA A 288 27.61 4.68 6.72
CA ALA A 288 26.27 4.71 7.31
C ALA A 288 25.20 5.22 6.32
N PRO A 289 23.91 4.90 6.53
CA PRO A 289 22.79 5.50 5.80
C PRO A 289 22.82 7.04 5.84
N LYS A 290 22.48 7.67 4.71
CA LYS A 290 22.45 9.13 4.54
C LYS A 290 21.16 9.59 3.88
N THR A 291 20.87 10.88 3.97
CA THR A 291 19.69 11.51 3.35
C THR A 291 19.91 11.87 1.88
N GLY A 292 21.16 12.09 1.46
CA GLY A 292 21.49 12.58 0.12
C GLY A 292 21.87 11.51 -0.92
N ALA A 293 22.05 10.26 -0.49
CA ALA A 293 22.42 9.15 -1.37
C ALA A 293 21.80 7.85 -0.87
N ASP A 294 21.13 7.11 -1.75
CA ASP A 294 20.44 5.89 -1.40
C ASP A 294 21.24 4.64 -1.75
N SER A 295 20.98 3.60 -0.99
CA SER A 295 21.40 2.24 -1.29
C SER A 295 20.17 1.41 -1.55
N SER A 296 20.26 0.31 -2.29
CA SER A 296 19.08 -0.49 -2.61
C SER A 296 19.26 -1.96 -2.35
N LEU A 297 18.17 -2.62 -1.97
CA LEU A 297 18.01 -4.05 -2.12
C LEU A 297 17.27 -4.33 -3.43
N ILE A 298 17.74 -5.30 -4.21
CA ILE A 298 17.29 -5.59 -5.57
C ILE A 298 16.65 -6.96 -5.62
N LEU A 299 15.47 -7.04 -6.23
CA LEU A 299 14.75 -8.29 -6.48
C LEU A 299 14.23 -8.33 -7.92
N CYS A 300 13.97 -9.54 -8.42
CA CYS A 300 13.36 -9.78 -9.74
C CYS A 300 14.07 -9.03 -10.88
N SER A 301 15.41 -8.99 -10.82
CA SER A 301 16.25 -8.35 -11.82
C SER A 301 16.54 -9.30 -12.98
N ASN A 302 16.75 -8.74 -14.17
CA ASN A 302 17.31 -9.51 -15.27
C ASN A 302 18.84 -9.62 -15.14
N ALA A 303 19.45 -10.56 -15.86
CA ALA A 303 20.90 -10.82 -15.77
C ALA A 303 21.77 -9.61 -16.11
N ALA A 304 21.28 -8.72 -16.98
CA ALA A 304 21.99 -7.52 -17.40
C ALA A 304 21.92 -6.38 -16.36
N GLY A 305 21.09 -6.50 -15.33
CA GLY A 305 20.83 -5.42 -14.37
C GLY A 305 20.22 -4.19 -15.03
N THR A 306 19.36 -4.37 -16.05
CA THR A 306 18.71 -3.27 -16.79
C THR A 306 17.24 -3.10 -16.45
N GLU A 307 16.66 -4.02 -15.69
CA GLU A 307 15.32 -3.90 -15.13
C GLU A 307 15.21 -4.71 -13.84
N GLY A 308 14.27 -4.33 -12.98
CA GLY A 308 13.93 -5.08 -11.78
C GLY A 308 13.17 -4.25 -10.76
N LEU A 309 13.02 -4.79 -9.56
CA LEU A 309 12.46 -4.09 -8.41
C LEU A 309 13.58 -3.64 -7.49
N SER A 310 13.45 -2.44 -6.92
CA SER A 310 14.34 -1.95 -5.88
C SER A 310 13.57 -1.45 -4.67
N ALA A 311 14.06 -1.82 -3.50
CA ALA A 311 13.82 -1.06 -2.28
C ALA A 311 14.95 -0.06 -2.17
N ASN A 312 14.68 1.23 -2.25
CA ASN A 312 15.66 2.30 -2.11
C ASN A 312 15.62 2.83 -0.67
N ILE A 313 16.80 2.87 -0.03
CA ILE A 313 16.97 3.13 1.39
C ILE A 313 17.87 4.33 1.59
N PHE A 314 17.29 5.35 2.22
CA PHE A 314 17.99 6.50 2.81
C PHE A 314 17.93 6.40 4.34
N ALA A 315 18.64 7.30 5.03
CA ALA A 315 18.61 7.37 6.49
C ALA A 315 17.21 7.63 7.07
N GLY A 316 16.35 8.37 6.36
CA GLY A 316 15.04 8.81 6.85
C GLY A 316 13.88 8.56 5.88
N SER A 317 14.13 7.82 4.80
CA SER A 317 13.10 7.53 3.80
C SER A 317 13.32 6.19 3.12
N LEU A 318 12.20 5.58 2.71
CA LEU A 318 12.14 4.33 1.98
C LEU A 318 11.30 4.51 0.73
N TYR A 319 11.70 3.88 -0.36
CA TYR A 319 10.92 3.84 -1.60
C TYR A 319 10.91 2.42 -2.12
N ILE A 320 9.78 1.96 -2.65
CA ILE A 320 9.73 0.75 -3.47
C ILE A 320 9.53 1.21 -4.90
N ALA A 321 10.46 0.88 -5.78
CA ALA A 321 10.45 1.29 -7.17
C ALA A 321 10.59 0.11 -8.11
N ARG A 322 10.14 0.31 -9.35
CA ARG A 322 10.73 -0.41 -10.48
C ARG A 322 11.90 0.42 -11.01
N TYR A 323 12.92 -0.26 -11.49
CA TYR A 323 13.97 0.41 -12.26
C TYR A 323 14.03 -0.09 -13.68
N SER A 324 14.52 0.78 -14.55
CA SER A 324 14.85 0.50 -15.94
C SER A 324 16.15 1.19 -16.32
N GLY A 325 16.86 0.64 -17.31
CA GLY A 325 18.23 1.03 -17.61
C GLY A 325 19.23 0.39 -16.63
N SER A 326 20.51 0.50 -16.98
CA SER A 326 21.60 -0.14 -16.22
C SER A 326 21.62 0.27 -14.75
N LEU A 327 21.86 -0.67 -13.83
CA LEU A 327 22.11 -0.42 -12.40
C LEU A 327 23.26 0.56 -12.14
N THR A 328 24.07 0.93 -13.14
CA THR A 328 25.07 2.00 -13.05
C THR A 328 24.46 3.41 -13.06
N ASN A 329 23.33 3.58 -13.73
CA ASN A 329 22.56 4.82 -13.81
C ASN A 329 21.07 4.51 -14.06
N PRO A 330 20.37 3.92 -13.08
CA PRO A 330 19.02 3.44 -13.28
C PRO A 330 18.01 4.59 -13.29
N SER A 331 16.99 4.48 -14.14
CA SER A 331 15.77 5.29 -14.03
C SER A 331 14.79 4.58 -13.11
N MET A 332 14.39 5.26 -12.03
CA MET A 332 13.50 4.74 -10.99
C MET A 332 12.10 5.32 -11.14
N ILE A 333 11.08 4.47 -11.06
CA ILE A 333 9.68 4.89 -10.94
C ILE A 333 9.13 4.25 -9.67
N ASP A 334 8.84 5.08 -8.68
CA ASP A 334 8.32 4.64 -7.40
C ASP A 334 6.89 4.12 -7.53
N PHE A 335 6.63 3.01 -6.86
CA PHE A 335 5.26 2.55 -6.60
C PHE A 335 4.69 3.22 -5.35
N ASP A 336 5.52 3.32 -4.30
CA ASP A 336 5.16 3.94 -3.03
C ASP A 336 6.41 4.43 -2.29
N GLN A 337 6.23 5.38 -1.38
CA GLN A 337 7.28 6.02 -0.61
C GLN A 337 6.86 6.31 0.83
N LEU A 338 7.83 6.21 1.75
CA LEU A 338 7.69 6.63 3.14
C LEU A 338 8.81 7.61 3.46
N THR A 339 8.48 8.90 3.57
CA THR A 339 9.45 10.00 3.75
C THR A 339 9.45 10.60 5.16
N SER A 340 8.65 10.05 6.07
CA SER A 340 8.58 10.49 7.47
C SER A 340 8.26 9.32 8.40
N GLY A 341 8.63 9.44 9.68
CA GLY A 341 8.36 8.39 10.67
C GLY A 341 9.12 7.09 10.44
N VAL A 342 10.22 7.13 9.69
CA VAL A 342 11.12 6.00 9.44
C VAL A 342 12.57 6.44 9.59
N SER A 343 13.40 5.54 10.11
CA SER A 343 14.83 5.73 10.24
C SER A 343 15.54 4.41 9.97
N VAL A 344 16.64 4.45 9.23
CA VAL A 344 17.56 3.33 9.05
C VAL A 344 18.92 3.75 9.59
N SER A 345 19.46 2.94 10.49
CA SER A 345 20.74 3.15 11.17
C SER A 345 21.73 2.03 10.83
N PRO A 346 23.05 2.27 11.02
CA PRO A 346 24.03 1.20 10.95
C PRO A 346 23.67 0.03 11.86
N GLY A 347 23.79 -1.19 11.35
CA GLY A 347 23.42 -2.43 12.05
C GLY A 347 21.95 -2.85 11.92
N ASP A 348 21.07 -2.00 11.38
CA ASP A 348 19.69 -2.40 11.13
C ASP A 348 19.63 -3.49 10.05
N LYS A 349 18.81 -4.52 10.29
CA LYS A 349 18.50 -5.54 9.29
C LYS A 349 17.37 -5.05 8.40
N VAL A 350 17.67 -4.85 7.13
CA VAL A 350 16.69 -4.43 6.12
C VAL A 350 16.37 -5.62 5.23
N ALA A 351 15.09 -5.88 5.01
CA ALA A 351 14.66 -6.88 4.03
C ALA A 351 13.74 -6.25 2.99
N PHE A 352 13.91 -6.68 1.74
CA PHE A 352 12.96 -6.44 0.67
C PHE A 352 12.37 -7.78 0.26
N CYS A 353 11.04 -7.83 0.17
CA CYS A 353 10.30 -9.06 -0.08
C CYS A 353 9.33 -8.84 -1.24
N VAL A 354 9.13 -9.88 -2.05
CA VAL A 354 8.04 -9.96 -3.02
C VAL A 354 7.35 -11.31 -2.86
N TYR A 355 6.03 -11.30 -2.76
CA TYR A 355 5.21 -12.51 -2.66
C TYR A 355 3.91 -12.29 -3.44
N GLN A 356 3.71 -13.08 -4.51
CA GLN A 356 2.53 -13.01 -5.38
C GLN A 356 2.19 -11.58 -5.85
N GLY A 357 3.22 -10.79 -6.19
CA GLY A 357 3.07 -9.43 -6.69
C GLY A 357 2.84 -8.36 -5.63
N ILE A 358 2.80 -8.74 -4.34
CA ILE A 358 2.89 -7.79 -3.22
C ILE A 358 4.36 -7.64 -2.86
N ALA A 359 4.84 -6.41 -2.75
CA ALA A 359 6.22 -6.12 -2.35
C ALA A 359 6.24 -5.26 -1.08
N TRP A 360 7.21 -5.50 -0.19
CA TRP A 360 7.33 -4.71 1.04
C TRP A 360 8.77 -4.66 1.57
N ILE A 361 9.05 -3.61 2.35
CA ILE A 361 10.30 -3.42 3.06
C ILE A 361 10.09 -3.70 4.56
N GLU A 362 11.00 -4.44 5.17
CA GLU A 362 11.09 -4.64 6.62
C GLU A 362 12.34 -3.96 7.17
N ILE A 363 12.22 -3.37 8.36
CA ILE A 363 13.36 -2.96 9.19
C ILE A 363 13.27 -3.75 10.49
N ASN A 364 14.34 -4.46 10.84
CA ASN A 364 14.43 -5.34 12.00
C ASN A 364 13.24 -6.29 12.10
N GLY A 365 12.82 -6.83 10.95
CA GLY A 365 11.71 -7.77 10.85
C GLY A 365 10.31 -7.16 10.98
N THR A 366 10.19 -5.84 11.07
CA THR A 366 8.91 -5.13 11.07
C THR A 366 8.67 -4.52 9.69
N PRO A 367 7.63 -4.94 8.94
CA PRO A 367 7.28 -4.29 7.69
C PRO A 367 6.94 -2.80 7.87
N ARG A 368 7.40 -1.94 6.96
CA ARG A 368 7.33 -0.47 7.03
C ARG A 368 6.68 0.18 5.81
N LEU A 369 6.90 -0.37 4.62
CA LEU A 369 6.39 0.16 3.36
C LEU A 369 5.92 -1.02 2.50
N TYR A 370 4.78 -0.87 1.85
CA TYR A 370 4.17 -1.92 1.02
C TYR A 370 3.78 -1.35 -0.33
N THR A 371 3.67 -2.22 -1.31
CA THR A 371 3.05 -1.91 -2.59
C THR A 371 2.43 -3.17 -3.20
N GLY A 372 1.44 -2.97 -4.05
CA GLY A 372 0.74 -4.04 -4.75
C GLY A 372 1.09 -4.07 -6.23
N ASN A 373 0.86 -5.22 -6.85
CA ASN A 373 0.93 -5.41 -8.30
C ASN A 373 2.31 -5.18 -8.92
N ALA A 374 3.38 -5.47 -8.16
CA ALA A 374 4.76 -5.33 -8.63
C ALA A 374 5.03 -6.16 -9.90
N HIS A 375 4.42 -7.34 -10.01
CA HIS A 375 4.58 -8.24 -11.15
C HIS A 375 3.81 -7.85 -12.42
N ARG A 376 2.95 -6.82 -12.37
CA ARG A 376 2.35 -6.27 -13.60
C ARG A 376 3.38 -5.56 -14.48
N VAL A 377 4.48 -5.10 -13.88
CA VAL A 377 5.51 -4.31 -14.58
C VAL A 377 6.88 -4.97 -14.59
N ILE A 378 7.20 -5.79 -13.57
CA ILE A 378 8.46 -6.57 -13.53
C ILE A 378 8.13 -8.07 -13.52
N PRO A 379 8.55 -8.83 -14.54
CA PRO A 379 8.24 -10.26 -14.62
C PRO A 379 8.73 -11.04 -13.38
N PRO A 380 7.91 -11.95 -12.82
CA PRO A 380 8.34 -12.83 -11.71
C PRO A 380 9.43 -13.83 -12.13
N THR A 381 9.58 -14.06 -13.44
CA THR A 381 10.58 -14.95 -14.03
C THR A 381 11.98 -14.38 -14.06
N ASN A 382 12.15 -13.10 -13.72
CA ASN A 382 13.47 -12.49 -13.57
C ASN A 382 14.13 -13.02 -12.29
N THR A 383 15.22 -13.75 -12.42
CA THR A 383 15.77 -14.56 -11.32
C THR A 383 16.88 -13.88 -10.53
N PHE A 384 17.30 -12.66 -10.88
CA PHE A 384 18.43 -12.02 -10.21
C PHE A 384 17.98 -11.20 -8.98
N ALA A 385 18.78 -11.26 -7.92
CA ALA A 385 18.60 -10.49 -6.70
C ALA A 385 19.96 -9.99 -6.17
N GLY A 386 19.94 -8.97 -5.34
CA GLY A 386 21.17 -8.47 -4.73
C GLY A 386 21.06 -7.06 -4.15
N LEU A 387 22.11 -6.27 -4.38
CA LEU A 387 22.36 -5.01 -3.71
C LEU A 387 22.69 -3.91 -4.71
N ARG A 388 22.46 -2.66 -4.31
CA ARG A 388 22.97 -1.47 -4.96
C ARG A 388 23.59 -0.55 -3.92
N VAL A 389 24.72 0.03 -4.27
CA VAL A 389 25.32 1.17 -3.58
C VAL A 389 25.44 2.32 -4.58
N SER A 390 25.34 3.55 -4.10
CA SER A 390 25.45 4.73 -4.93
C SER A 390 26.34 5.78 -4.29
N ARG A 391 26.67 6.80 -5.08
CA ARG A 391 27.24 8.05 -4.63
C ARG A 391 26.49 9.17 -5.33
N ALA A 392 26.04 10.15 -4.57
CA ALA A 392 25.35 11.32 -5.09
C ALA A 392 25.77 12.56 -4.30
N SER A 393 26.07 13.65 -5.01
CA SER A 393 26.45 14.93 -4.40
C SER A 393 27.61 14.78 -3.42
N PHE A 394 28.64 14.02 -3.81
CA PHE A 394 29.83 13.73 -3.00
C PHE A 394 29.59 12.93 -1.72
N ALA A 395 28.40 12.35 -1.53
CA ALA A 395 28.07 11.48 -0.42
C ALA A 395 27.88 10.03 -0.89
N ASP A 396 28.61 9.11 -0.28
CA ASP A 396 28.39 7.67 -0.49
C ASP A 396 27.12 7.22 0.24
N SER A 397 26.36 6.33 -0.38
CA SER A 397 25.23 5.64 0.25
C SER A 397 25.69 4.73 1.40
N ASN A 398 24.73 4.10 2.07
CA ASN A 398 25.01 3.01 2.99
C ASN A 398 25.78 1.86 2.31
N SER A 399 26.69 1.21 3.04
CA SER A 399 27.33 -0.06 2.68
C SER A 399 26.49 -1.26 3.15
N TRP A 400 26.73 -2.46 2.62
CA TRP A 400 25.93 -3.64 2.95
C TRP A 400 26.77 -4.77 3.53
N ASN A 401 26.20 -5.49 4.49
CA ASN A 401 26.79 -6.68 5.11
C ASN A 401 25.73 -7.77 5.37
N ASP A 402 26.11 -8.99 5.74
CA ASP A 402 25.24 -10.10 6.19
C ASP A 402 24.05 -10.32 5.24
N VAL A 403 24.35 -10.58 3.97
CA VAL A 403 23.36 -10.71 2.89
C VAL A 403 22.79 -12.12 2.87
N ARG A 404 21.47 -12.23 2.90
CA ARG A 404 20.72 -13.47 2.74
C ARG A 404 19.70 -13.33 1.64
N ILE A 405 19.55 -14.37 0.81
CA ILE A 405 18.47 -14.47 -0.17
C ILE A 405 17.63 -15.69 0.16
N PHE A 406 16.32 -15.53 0.07
CA PHE A 406 15.34 -16.55 0.40
C PHE A 406 14.38 -16.78 -0.75
N SER A 407 13.97 -18.03 -0.91
CA SER A 407 12.84 -18.45 -1.73
C SER A 407 11.60 -18.60 -0.87
N GLY A 408 10.45 -18.13 -1.38
CA GLY A 408 9.16 -18.31 -0.72
C GLY A 408 8.45 -19.58 -1.19
N ILE A 409 7.77 -20.26 -0.26
CA ILE A 409 6.88 -21.39 -0.54
C ILE A 409 5.46 -20.84 -0.76
N GLY A 410 4.81 -21.28 -1.86
CA GLY A 410 3.49 -20.80 -2.30
C GLY A 410 2.31 -21.62 -1.81
#